data_AF-A0A673WJZ1-F1
#
_entry.id   AF-A0A673WJZ1-F1
#
_cell.length_a   1.000
_cell.length_b   1.000
_cell.length_c   1.000
_cell.angle_alpha   90.00
_cell.angle_beta   90.00
_cell.angle_gamma   90.00
#
_symmetry.space_group_name_H-M   'P 1'
#
loop_
_entity.id
_entity.type
_entity.pdbx_description
1 polymer ?
#
loop_
_entity_poly.entity_id
_entity_poly.type
_entity_poly.pdbx_seq_one_letter_code
_entity_poly.pdbx_strand_id
1 'polypeptide(L)'
;SKLQEWGEEFEEGALYGITLRREPVQIPASPTEARPCIAFVQYRTCKVRRLKAATLNRLVSHLLDPCCQEPDYRRIFLSTYQTFTTTSALIELLFQRWAMSLSYKECDQQDSHVLDESDTLPNCSHRDNGASDVYNSECHRR
;
A
#
# COMPACT_ATOMS: atom_id res chain seq x y z
N SER A 1 4.10 14.45 -10.39
CA SER A 1 3.97 14.92 -8.99
C SER A 1 5.36 15.04 -8.38
N LYS A 2 5.60 16.03 -7.51
CA LYS A 2 6.88 16.16 -6.79
C LYS A 2 6.94 15.09 -5.69
N LEU A 3 8.00 14.29 -5.70
CA LEU A 3 8.34 13.36 -4.62
C LEU A 3 9.27 14.07 -3.64
N GLN A 4 8.96 14.03 -2.36
CA GLN A 4 9.79 14.57 -1.30
C GLN A 4 10.24 13.44 -0.38
N GLU A 5 11.55 13.27 -0.21
CA GLU A 5 12.10 12.37 0.79
C GLU A 5 11.81 12.93 2.19
N TRP A 6 11.24 12.09 3.05
CA TRP A 6 10.81 12.50 4.39
C TRP A 6 11.68 11.89 5.49
N GLY A 7 12.22 10.70 5.27
CA GLY A 7 13.08 10.02 6.24
C GLY A 7 12.99 8.50 6.15
N GLU A 8 13.30 7.83 7.25
CA GLU A 8 13.27 6.38 7.38
C GLU A 8 12.40 5.93 8.56
N GLU A 9 11.78 4.76 8.45
CA GLU A 9 11.00 4.13 9.52
C GLU A 9 11.42 2.68 9.69
N PHE A 10 11.63 2.26 10.93
CA PHE A 10 11.90 0.87 11.27
C PHE A 10 10.67 0.23 11.93
N GLU A 11 10.22 -0.89 11.40
CA GLU A 11 9.03 -1.60 11.88
C GLU A 11 9.22 -3.11 11.67
N GLU A 12 9.03 -3.90 12.73
CA GLU A 12 9.00 -5.37 12.68
C GLU A 12 10.19 -6.02 11.92
N GLY A 13 11.39 -5.49 12.10
CA GLY A 13 12.58 -6.02 11.41
C GLY A 13 12.70 -5.61 9.95
N ALA A 14 12.01 -4.55 9.52
CA ALA A 14 12.15 -3.91 8.22
C ALA A 14 12.43 -2.40 8.37
N LEU A 15 13.37 -1.92 7.55
CA LEU A 15 13.68 -0.50 7.36
C LEU A 15 13.01 -0.02 6.08
N TYR A 16 12.22 1.04 6.19
CA TYR A 16 11.49 1.66 5.10
C TYR A 16 11.99 3.06 4.83
N GLY A 17 12.20 3.39 3.56
CA GLY A 17 12.35 4.77 3.11
C GLY A 17 10.97 5.40 2.93
N ILE A 18 10.80 6.61 3.45
CA ILE A 18 9.54 7.35 3.43
C ILE A 18 9.64 8.49 2.44
N THR A 19 8.69 8.52 1.52
CA THR A 19 8.50 9.63 0.59
C THR A 19 7.07 10.14 0.66
N LEU A 20 6.89 11.46 0.51
CA LEU A 20 5.58 12.08 0.38
C LEU A 20 5.33 12.39 -1.10
N ARG A 21 4.17 11.97 -1.60
CA ARG A 21 3.73 12.19 -2.98
C ARG A 21 2.43 12.98 -2.97
N ARG A 22 2.43 14.15 -3.60
CA ARG A 22 1.20 14.92 -3.84
C ARG A 22 0.46 14.38 -5.06
N GLU A 23 -0.81 14.07 -4.90
CA GLU A 23 -1.69 13.57 -5.96
C GLU A 23 -2.97 14.41 -6.03
N PRO A 24 -3.46 14.75 -7.23
CA PRO A 24 -4.76 15.39 -7.36
C PRO A 24 -5.86 14.42 -6.92
N VAL A 25 -6.85 14.93 -6.20
CA VAL A 25 -8.07 14.20 -5.85
C VAL A 25 -8.99 14.23 -7.05
N GLN A 26 -9.41 13.06 -7.50
CA GLN A 26 -10.46 12.96 -8.52
C GLN A 26 -11.80 13.22 -7.83
N ILE A 27 -12.36 14.40 -8.04
CA ILE A 27 -13.71 14.72 -7.58
C ILE A 27 -14.67 14.23 -8.67
N PRO A 28 -15.54 13.25 -8.40
CA PRO A 28 -16.58 12.88 -9.35
C PRO A 28 -17.50 14.09 -9.53
N ALA A 29 -17.71 14.53 -10.77
CA ALA A 29 -18.59 15.64 -11.06
C ALA A 29 -20.04 15.25 -10.73
N SER A 30 -20.62 15.81 -9.67
CA SER A 30 -22.05 15.72 -9.42
C SER A 30 -22.78 16.64 -10.42
N PRO A 31 -23.82 16.17 -11.13
CA PRO A 31 -24.48 16.93 -12.19
C PRO A 31 -25.38 18.07 -11.71
N THR A 32 -25.33 18.43 -10.42
CA THR A 32 -26.22 19.45 -9.85
C THR A 32 -25.37 20.52 -9.18
N GLU A 33 -25.33 21.68 -9.85
CA GLU A 33 -24.97 23.03 -9.39
C GLU A 33 -23.90 23.69 -10.27
N ALA A 34 -24.38 24.40 -11.29
CA ALA A 34 -23.62 25.41 -11.99
C ALA A 34 -23.33 26.58 -11.05
N ARG A 35 -22.07 26.72 -10.60
CA ARG A 35 -21.53 27.94 -9.98
C ARG A 35 -20.11 28.26 -10.49
N PRO A 36 -19.75 29.56 -10.54
CA PRO A 36 -18.79 30.08 -11.51
C PRO A 36 -17.32 29.79 -11.17
N CYS A 37 -16.59 29.40 -12.20
CA CYS A 37 -15.21 29.80 -12.52
C CYS A 37 -14.21 29.98 -11.37
N ILE A 38 -14.01 28.97 -10.52
CA ILE A 38 -12.69 28.70 -9.96
C ILE A 38 -12.51 27.17 -9.93
N ALA A 39 -11.75 26.64 -10.89
CA ALA A 39 -11.35 25.23 -10.86
C ALA A 39 -10.28 25.06 -9.77
N PHE A 40 -10.70 24.81 -8.54
CA PHE A 40 -9.80 24.41 -7.47
C PHE A 40 -9.42 22.94 -7.68
N VAL A 41 -8.13 22.67 -7.82
CA VAL A 41 -7.62 21.30 -7.82
C VAL A 41 -7.32 20.92 -6.37
N GLN A 42 -8.11 20.02 -5.82
CA GLN A 42 -7.83 19.43 -4.51
C GLN A 42 -6.67 18.43 -4.64
N TYR A 43 -5.74 18.46 -3.69
CA TYR A 43 -4.64 17.50 -3.62
C TYR A 43 -4.69 16.73 -2.31
N ARG A 44 -4.31 15.46 -2.38
CA ARG A 44 -3.94 14.65 -1.21
C ARG A 44 -2.43 14.45 -1.18
N THR A 45 -1.88 14.32 0.01
CA THR A 45 -0.48 13.91 0.20
C THR A 45 -0.48 12.46 0.64
N CYS A 46 0.07 11.59 -0.19
CA CYS A 46 0.21 10.17 0.08
C CYS A 46 1.60 9.91 0.66
N LYS A 47 1.64 9.27 1.83
CA LYS A 47 2.87 8.69 2.35
C LYS A 47 3.13 7.38 1.61
N VAL A 48 4.31 7.27 1.01
CA VAL A 48 4.77 6.07 0.30
C VAL A 48 5.95 5.49 1.05
N ARG A 49 5.81 4.25 1.51
CA ARG A 49 6.84 3.47 2.19
C ARG A 49 7.47 2.51 1.19
N ARG A 50 8.80 2.51 1.08
CA ARG A 50 9.57 1.59 0.21
C ARG A 50 10.55 0.80 1.03
N LEU A 51 10.66 -0.50 0.80
CA LEU A 51 11.54 -1.35 1.58
C LEU A 51 13.00 -1.06 1.24
N LYS A 52 13.81 -0.71 2.24
CA LYS A 52 15.26 -0.51 2.09
C LYS A 52 16.05 -1.73 2.56
N ALA A 53 15.65 -2.34 3.66
CA ALA A 53 16.25 -3.56 4.19
C ALA A 53 15.23 -4.31 5.07
N ALA A 54 15.37 -5.63 5.18
CA ALA A 54 14.57 -6.42 6.10
C ALA A 54 15.20 -7.77 6.43
N THR A 55 14.67 -8.45 7.44
CA THR A 55 14.93 -9.88 7.66
C THR A 55 14.41 -10.72 6.48
N LEU A 56 15.01 -11.88 6.23
CA LEU A 56 14.59 -12.77 5.14
C LEU A 56 13.10 -13.11 5.19
N ASN A 57 12.56 -13.39 6.38
CA ASN A 57 11.14 -13.68 6.57
C ASN A 57 10.24 -12.51 6.12
N ARG A 58 10.65 -11.27 6.39
CA ARG A 58 9.92 -10.06 5.99
C ARG A 58 10.09 -9.75 4.51
N LEU A 59 11.25 -10.06 3.92
CA LEU A 59 11.42 -9.98 2.46
C LEU A 59 10.48 -10.94 1.72
N VAL A 60 10.32 -12.17 2.24
CA VAL A 60 9.38 -13.18 1.70
C VAL A 60 7.93 -12.76 1.91
N SER A 61 7.58 -12.17 3.06
CA SER A 61 6.25 -11.54 3.24
C SER A 61 5.97 -10.48 2.18
N HIS A 62 6.91 -9.56 1.97
CA HIS A 62 6.74 -8.45 1.02
C HIS A 62 6.65 -8.94 -0.43
N LEU A 63 7.31 -10.07 -0.75
CA LEU A 63 7.23 -10.72 -2.06
C LEU A 63 5.82 -11.22 -2.37
N LEU A 64 5.15 -11.78 -1.35
CA LEU A 64 3.83 -12.39 -1.45
C LEU A 64 2.68 -11.41 -1.17
N ASP A 65 2.98 -10.17 -0.79
CA ASP A 65 1.98 -9.15 -0.51
C ASP A 65 1.27 -8.72 -1.82
N PRO A 66 -0.06 -8.93 -1.95
CA PRO A 66 -0.82 -8.48 -3.11
C PRO A 66 -0.90 -6.95 -3.18
N CYS A 67 -0.80 -6.25 -2.05
CA CYS A 67 -0.89 -4.80 -1.97
C CYS A 67 0.48 -4.11 -2.12
N CYS A 68 1.55 -4.87 -2.44
CA CYS A 68 2.91 -4.35 -2.65
C CYS A 68 2.94 -3.26 -3.75
N GLN A 69 3.45 -2.08 -3.39
CA GLN A 69 3.49 -0.90 -4.26
C GLN A 69 4.79 -0.79 -5.10
N GLU A 70 5.69 -1.77 -4.99
CA GLU A 70 7.01 -1.76 -5.63
C GLU A 70 7.02 -2.75 -6.82
N PRO A 71 6.75 -2.28 -8.06
CA PRO A 71 6.48 -3.16 -9.20
C PRO A 71 7.68 -4.06 -9.54
N ASP A 72 8.90 -3.55 -9.39
CA ASP A 72 10.13 -4.28 -9.70
C ASP A 72 10.62 -5.18 -8.56
N TYR A 73 10.01 -5.09 -7.36
CA TYR A 73 10.51 -5.80 -6.18
C TYR A 73 10.60 -7.31 -6.39
N ARG A 74 9.54 -7.92 -6.94
CA ARG A 74 9.51 -9.38 -7.17
C ARG A 74 10.63 -9.82 -8.11
N ARG A 75 10.83 -9.07 -9.19
CA ARG A 75 11.88 -9.33 -10.18
C ARG A 75 13.27 -9.19 -9.57
N ILE A 76 13.52 -8.10 -8.84
CA ILE A 76 14.82 -7.84 -8.20
C ILE A 76 15.12 -8.92 -7.15
N PHE A 77 14.17 -9.21 -6.26
CA PHE A 77 14.31 -10.24 -5.23
C PHE A 77 14.65 -11.60 -5.86
N LEU A 78 13.85 -12.06 -6.83
CA LEU A 78 14.07 -13.37 -7.48
C LEU A 78 15.33 -13.43 -8.34
N SER A 79 15.85 -12.28 -8.79
CA SER A 79 17.12 -12.23 -9.53
C SER A 79 18.34 -12.25 -8.61
N THR A 80 18.18 -11.94 -7.32
CA THR A 80 19.31 -11.71 -6.39
C THR A 80 19.26 -12.56 -5.13
N TYR A 81 18.22 -13.39 -4.92
CA TYR A 81 18.03 -14.14 -3.68
C TYR A 81 19.21 -15.04 -3.30
N GLN A 82 19.93 -15.58 -4.29
CA GLN A 82 21.08 -16.45 -4.04
C GLN A 82 22.23 -15.76 -3.31
N THR A 83 22.22 -14.43 -3.22
CA THR A 83 23.22 -13.66 -2.46
C THR A 83 23.01 -13.73 -0.94
N PHE A 84 21.80 -14.10 -0.49
CA PHE A 84 21.44 -14.08 0.93
C PHE A 84 20.64 -15.32 1.40
N THR A 85 20.26 -16.22 0.49
CA THR A 85 19.62 -17.50 0.82
C THR A 85 19.84 -18.54 -0.28
N THR A 86 19.53 -19.81 -0.01
CA THR A 86 19.56 -20.87 -1.02
C THR A 86 18.18 -21.09 -1.65
N THR A 87 18.12 -21.73 -2.81
CA THR A 87 16.84 -22.06 -3.46
C THR A 87 15.97 -22.93 -2.56
N SER A 88 16.55 -23.94 -1.92
CA SER A 88 15.82 -24.83 -1.00
C SER A 88 15.22 -24.06 0.18
N ALA A 89 16.03 -23.23 0.84
CA ALA A 89 15.56 -22.43 1.97
C ALA A 89 14.47 -21.42 1.56
N LEU A 90 14.59 -20.81 0.38
CA LEU A 90 13.56 -19.90 -0.15
C LEU A 90 12.25 -20.65 -0.43
N ILE A 91 12.31 -21.82 -1.07
CA ILE A 91 11.13 -22.64 -1.35
C ILE A 91 10.43 -23.06 -0.06
N GLU A 92 11.18 -23.49 0.95
CA GLU A 92 10.63 -23.82 2.27
C GLU A 92 9.91 -22.63 2.92
N LEU A 93 10.52 -21.45 2.92
CA LEU A 93 9.92 -20.23 3.45
C LEU A 93 8.65 -19.81 2.71
N LEU A 94 8.63 -19.97 1.38
CA LEU A 94 7.45 -19.70 0.56
C LEU A 94 6.28 -20.61 0.95
N PHE A 95 6.52 -21.93 1.10
CA PHE A 95 5.49 -22.87 1.52
C PHE A 95 5.00 -22.60 2.94
N GLN A 96 5.90 -22.33 3.88
CA GLN A 96 5.53 -21.98 5.25
C GLN A 96 4.64 -20.73 5.29
N ARG A 97 5.02 -19.68 4.56
CA ARG A 97 4.25 -18.43 4.51
C ARG A 97 2.89 -18.62 3.84
N TRP A 98 2.85 -19.41 2.76
CA TRP A 98 1.59 -19.75 2.07
C TRP A 98 0.63 -20.51 2.98
N ALA A 99 1.11 -21.53 3.70
CA ALA A 99 0.31 -22.29 4.64
C ALA A 99 -0.26 -21.41 5.76
N MET A 100 0.53 -20.48 6.30
CA MET A 100 0.03 -19.50 7.29
C MET A 100 -1.08 -18.62 6.69
N SER A 101 -0.90 -18.13 5.46
CA SER A 101 -1.88 -17.27 4.77
C SER A 101 -3.24 -17.96 4.58
N LEU A 102 -3.24 -19.27 4.28
CA LEU A 102 -4.46 -20.05 4.15
C LEU A 102 -5.19 -20.22 5.49
N SER A 103 -4.44 -20.43 6.58
CA SER A 103 -5.01 -20.61 7.93
C SER A 103 -5.76 -19.38 8.45
N TYR A 104 -5.42 -18.17 7.99
CA TYR A 104 -6.10 -16.93 8.41
C TYR A 104 -7.43 -16.70 7.69
N LYS A 105 -7.72 -17.40 6.59
CA LYS A 105 -8.99 -17.25 5.85
C LYS A 105 -10.11 -18.17 6.32
N GLU A 106 -9.81 -19.12 7.21
CA GLU A 106 -10.78 -20.14 7.65
C GLU A 106 -11.53 -19.75 8.95
N CYS A 107 -11.30 -18.54 9.49
CA CYS A 107 -12.01 -18.02 10.67
C CYS A 107 -13.18 -17.06 10.37
N ASP A 108 -13.45 -16.69 9.11
CA ASP A 108 -14.50 -15.72 8.76
C ASP A 108 -15.80 -16.35 8.24
N GLN A 109 -16.11 -17.60 8.61
CA GLN A 109 -17.37 -18.25 8.21
C GLN A 109 -18.18 -18.80 9.38
N GLN A 110 -18.49 -17.95 10.37
CA GLN A 110 -19.65 -18.18 11.22
C GLN A 110 -20.26 -16.84 11.68
N ASP A 111 -21.55 -16.68 11.42
CA ASP A 111 -22.48 -15.60 11.81
C ASP A 111 -22.42 -14.25 11.07
N SER A 112 -23.27 -14.09 10.03
CA SER A 112 -24.47 -13.24 10.13
C SER A 112 -25.27 -13.17 8.81
N HIS A 113 -26.52 -13.62 8.92
CA HIS A 113 -27.74 -13.22 8.22
C HIS A 113 -27.66 -12.18 7.06
N VAL A 114 -27.98 -12.64 5.84
CA VAL A 114 -28.63 -11.99 4.67
C VAL A 114 -28.60 -10.45 4.60
N LEU A 115 -27.93 -9.88 3.58
CA LEU A 115 -28.50 -8.96 2.57
C LEU A 115 -27.51 -8.72 1.39
N ASP A 116 -28.04 -8.98 0.19
CA ASP A 116 -27.70 -8.56 -1.18
C ASP A 116 -26.28 -8.76 -1.76
N GLU A 117 -26.28 -9.54 -2.86
CA GLU A 117 -25.14 -9.95 -3.66
C GLU A 117 -24.91 -8.90 -4.77
N SER A 118 -23.85 -8.12 -4.68
CA SER A 118 -23.25 -7.47 -5.86
C SER A 118 -21.73 -7.41 -5.73
N ASP A 119 -21.08 -8.03 -6.72
CA ASP A 119 -19.65 -8.29 -6.83
C ASP A 119 -18.76 -7.12 -6.38
N THR A 120 -18.07 -7.31 -5.26
CA THR A 120 -16.93 -6.47 -4.89
C THR A 120 -15.70 -7.36 -4.74
N LEU A 121 -14.74 -7.19 -5.67
CA LEU A 121 -13.39 -7.74 -5.58
C LEU A 121 -12.80 -7.45 -4.18
N PRO A 122 -11.89 -8.29 -3.64
CA PRO A 122 -11.28 -8.05 -2.34
C PRO A 122 -10.54 -6.72 -2.40
N ASN A 123 -11.15 -5.71 -1.79
CA ASN A 123 -10.58 -4.39 -1.59
C ASN A 123 -9.33 -4.62 -0.72
N CYS A 124 -8.14 -4.54 -1.32
CA CYS A 124 -6.89 -4.44 -0.57
C CYS A 124 -7.11 -3.27 0.38
N SER A 125 -7.32 -3.59 1.65
CA SER A 125 -7.56 -2.59 2.68
C SER A 125 -6.46 -1.55 2.54
N HIS A 126 -6.89 -0.31 2.25
CA HIS A 126 -6.07 0.85 2.48
C HIS A 126 -5.68 0.77 3.95
N ARG A 127 -4.50 0.19 4.23
CA ARG A 127 -3.89 0.25 5.55
C ARG A 127 -3.89 1.71 5.94
N ASP A 128 -4.56 1.98 7.05
CA ASP A 128 -4.82 3.30 7.61
C ASP A 128 -3.60 4.20 7.45
N ASN A 129 -3.69 5.12 6.50
CA ASN A 129 -2.85 6.31 6.51
C ASN A 129 -3.48 7.25 7.53
N GLY A 130 -3.14 7.01 8.80
CA GLY A 130 -3.49 7.88 9.91
C GLY A 130 -3.19 9.35 9.59
N ALA A 131 -4.16 10.20 9.95
CA ALA A 131 -4.19 11.66 9.81
C ALA A 131 -4.17 12.18 8.35
N SER A 132 -5.34 12.22 7.73
CA SER A 132 -5.63 13.24 6.70
C SER A 132 -5.71 14.61 7.37
N ASP A 133 -4.57 15.24 7.61
CA ASP A 133 -4.57 16.69 7.80
C ASP A 133 -4.77 17.32 6.43
N VAL A 134 -6.01 17.64 6.11
CA VAL A 134 -6.37 18.46 4.95
C VAL A 134 -5.83 19.86 5.21
N TYR A 135 -4.56 20.09 4.88
CA TYR A 135 -3.99 21.43 4.91
C TYR A 135 -4.51 22.21 3.71
N ASN A 136 -5.46 23.10 3.96
CA ASN A 136 -5.98 24.04 2.97
C ASN A 136 -4.90 25.11 2.74
N SER A 137 -4.02 24.92 1.75
CA SER A 137 -3.04 25.94 1.39
C SER A 137 -3.74 27.04 0.60
N GLU A 138 -4.23 28.07 1.29
CA GLU A 138 -4.63 29.34 0.68
C GLU A 138 -3.40 30.00 0.05
N CYS A 139 -3.17 29.75 -1.23
CA CYS A 139 -2.22 30.54 -2.01
C CYS A 139 -2.86 31.91 -2.29
N HIS A 140 -2.69 32.87 -1.39
CA HIS A 140 -2.91 34.27 -1.70
C HIS A 140 -1.92 34.70 -2.80
N ARG A 141 -2.46 34.98 -3.97
CA ARG A 141 -1.74 35.49 -5.14
C ARG A 141 -1.44 36.98 -4.92
N ARG A 142 -0.17 37.39 -4.95
CA ARG A 142 0.21 38.80 -5.18
C ARG A 142 0.09 39.13 -6.66
#